data_AF-A0A842MSW9-F1
#
_entry.id   AF-A0A842MSW9-F1
#
_cell.length_a   1.000
_cell.length_b   1.000
_cell.length_c   1.000
_cell.angle_alpha   90.00
_cell.angle_beta   90.00
_cell.angle_gamma   90.00
#
_symmetry.space_group_name_H-M   'P 1'
#
loop_
_entity.id
_entity.type
_entity.pdbx_description
1 polymer ?
#
loop_
_entity_poly.entity_id
_entity_poly.type
_entity_poly.pdbx_seq_one_letter_code
_entity_poly.pdbx_strand_id
1 'polypeptide(L)' 'MESSEGLWAFKEKRKTNVEKLRSLIASGVDPRVPYGPYLRKCTKCGAEYLPEESAYCLRCGAKLEE' A
#
# COMPACT_ATOMS: atom_id res chain seq x y z
N MET A 1 -2.78 14.06 -6.21
CA MET A 1 -1.65 13.20 -5.81
C MET A 1 -1.56 12.08 -6.81
N GLU A 2 -0.38 11.86 -7.39
CA GLU A 2 -0.15 10.85 -8.44
C GLU A 2 -0.18 9.42 -7.87
N SER A 3 -0.40 8.42 -8.74
CA SER A 3 -0.34 7.00 -8.36
C SER A 3 1.08 6.57 -7.97
N SER A 4 1.20 5.57 -7.09
CA SER A 4 2.52 5.08 -6.67
C SER A 4 3.31 4.56 -7.88
N GLU A 5 2.64 3.87 -8.80
CA GLU A 5 3.22 3.35 -10.04
C GLU A 5 3.75 4.47 -10.95
N GLY A 6 3.03 5.59 -11.09
CA GLY A 6 3.50 6.74 -11.87
C GLY A 6 4.78 7.35 -11.29
N LEU A 7 4.81 7.55 -9.97
CA LEU A 7 5.98 8.08 -9.26
C LEU A 7 7.21 7.17 -9.39
N TRP A 8 7.02 5.85 -9.21
CA TRP A 8 8.10 4.88 -9.33
C TRP A 8 8.58 4.72 -10.78
N ALA A 9 7.67 4.66 -11.76
CA ALA A 9 8.04 4.56 -13.16
C ALA A 9 8.90 5.75 -13.62
N PHE A 10 8.56 6.96 -13.17
CA PHE A 10 9.36 8.16 -13.42
C PHE A 10 10.75 8.06 -12.80
N LYS A 11 10.85 7.68 -11.51
CA LYS A 11 12.13 7.50 -10.80
C LYS A 11 13.03 6.48 -11.49
N GLU A 12 12.45 5.39 -11.96
CA GLU A 12 13.13 4.27 -12.62
C GLU A 12 13.36 4.50 -14.13
N LYS A 13 12.90 5.63 -14.69
CA LYS A 13 12.96 5.96 -16.13
C LYS A 13 12.37 4.87 -17.03
N ARG A 14 11.32 4.21 -16.56
CA ARG A 14 10.61 3.17 -17.30
C ARG A 14 9.22 3.65 -17.71
N LYS A 15 8.60 2.93 -18.64
CA LYS A 15 7.19 3.14 -18.96
C LYS A 15 6.31 2.74 -17.78
N THR A 16 5.27 3.52 -17.55
CA THR A 16 4.23 3.23 -16.55
C THR A 16 3.45 1.98 -16.97
N ASN A 17 3.21 1.07 -16.03
CA ASN A 17 2.38 -0.11 -16.27
C ASN A 17 0.89 0.27 -16.17
N VAL A 18 0.37 0.82 -17.28
CA VAL A 18 -1.02 1.27 -17.39
C VAL A 18 -2.03 0.13 -17.29
N GLU A 19 -1.65 -1.09 -17.66
CA GLU A 19 -2.52 -2.26 -17.56
C GLU A 19 -2.77 -2.61 -16.10
N LYS A 20 -1.71 -2.73 -15.30
CA LYS A 20 -1.81 -2.96 -13.86
C LYS A 20 -2.66 -1.89 -13.18
N LEU A 21 -2.47 -0.62 -13.54
CA LEU A 21 -3.26 0.48 -12.96
C LEU A 21 -4.76 0.34 -13.26
N ARG A 22 -5.12 0.01 -14.50
CA ARG A 22 -6.53 -0.22 -14.88
C ARG A 22 -7.13 -1.39 -14.12
N SER A 23 -6.37 -2.48 -13.95
CA SER A 23 -6.83 -3.64 -13.18
C SER A 23 -7.07 -3.31 -11.71
N LEU A 24 -6.17 -2.55 -11.07
CA LEU A 24 -6.34 -2.11 -9.67
C LEU A 24 -7.57 -1.21 -9.50
N ILE A 25 -7.76 -0.24 -10.41
CA ILE A 25 -8.93 0.64 -10.39
C ILE A 25 -10.21 -0.17 -10.59
N ALA A 26 -10.21 -1.14 -11.50
CA ALA A 26 -11.35 -2.02 -11.74
C ALA A 26 -11.67 -2.91 -10.54
N SER A 27 -10.67 -3.33 -9.76
CA SER A 27 -10.88 -4.07 -8.50
C SER A 27 -11.27 -3.17 -7.32
N GLY A 28 -11.45 -1.87 -7.52
CA GLY A 28 -11.81 -0.91 -6.46
C GLY A 28 -10.65 -0.51 -5.56
N VAL A 29 -9.41 -0.88 -5.90
CA VAL A 29 -8.22 -0.54 -5.14
C VAL A 29 -7.71 0.83 -5.58
N ASP A 30 -7.36 1.67 -4.61
CA ASP A 30 -6.77 2.97 -4.89
C ASP A 30 -5.30 2.81 -5.33
N PRO A 31 -4.94 3.17 -6.57
CA PRO A 31 -3.58 2.98 -7.09
C PRO A 31 -2.53 3.91 -6.45
N ARG A 32 -2.95 4.83 -5.57
CA ARG A 32 -2.07 5.70 -4.77
C ARG A 32 -1.59 5.01 -3.49
N VAL A 33 -2.37 4.05 -2.99
CA VAL A 33 -2.09 3.27 -1.76
C VAL A 33 -2.29 1.78 -2.07
N PRO A 34 -1.34 1.15 -2.79
CA PRO A 34 -1.51 -0.20 -3.32
C PRO A 34 -1.54 -1.32 -2.27
N TYR A 35 -1.35 -0.99 -0.99
CA TYR A 35 -1.43 -1.91 0.16
C TYR A 35 -2.59 -1.52 1.11
N GLY A 36 -3.55 -0.75 0.59
CA GLY A 36 -4.66 -0.18 1.34
C GLY A 36 -4.29 1.08 2.15
N PRO A 37 -5.32 1.74 2.70
CA PRO A 37 -5.16 2.91 3.54
C PRO A 37 -4.41 2.58 4.85
N TYR A 38 -3.75 3.58 5.41
CA TYR A 38 -2.95 3.45 6.64
C TYR A 38 -3.82 3.54 7.91
N LEU A 39 -4.71 2.57 8.11
CA LEU A 39 -5.69 2.58 9.21
C LEU A 39 -5.37 1.59 10.33
N ARG A 40 -4.51 0.61 10.09
CA ARG A 40 -4.20 -0.43 11.08
C ARG A 40 -3.35 0.13 12.22
N LYS A 41 -3.56 -0.44 13.41
CA LYS A 41 -2.77 -0.18 14.62
C LYS A 41 -2.32 -1.50 15.23
N CYS A 42 -1.08 -1.54 15.71
CA CYS A 42 -0.55 -2.68 16.43
C CYS A 42 -0.89 -2.59 17.92
N THR A 43 -1.61 -3.58 18.44
CA THR A 43 -1.96 -3.70 19.87
C THR A 43 -0.75 -4.02 20.75
N LYS A 44 0.30 -4.67 20.20
CA LYS A 44 1.48 -5.08 20.97
C LYS A 44 2.47 -3.94 21.23
N CYS A 45 2.79 -3.13 20.22
CA CYS A 45 3.79 -2.07 20.33
C CYS A 45 3.24 -0.65 20.17
N GLY A 46 1.94 -0.51 19.88
CA GLY A 46 1.30 0.78 19.68
C GLY A 46 1.65 1.48 18.37
N ALA A 47 2.26 0.79 17.39
CA ALA A 47 2.51 1.37 16.08
C ALA A 47 1.19 1.70 15.36
N GLU A 48 1.09 2.92 14.82
CA GLU A 48 -0.08 3.44 14.11
C GLU A 48 0.24 3.62 12.63
N TYR A 49 -0.79 3.87 11.82
CA TYR A 49 -0.68 4.10 10.37
C TYR A 49 -0.07 2.92 9.61
N LEU A 50 -0.43 1.69 10.01
CA LEU A 50 -0.04 0.49 9.29
C LEU A 50 -0.99 0.30 8.08
N PRO A 51 -0.48 -0.18 6.93
CA PRO A 51 -1.32 -0.48 5.77
C PRO A 51 -2.41 -1.49 6.12
N GLU A 52 -3.61 -1.32 5.56
CA GLU A 52 -4.74 -2.22 5.79
C GLU A 52 -4.41 -3.68 5.45
N GLU A 53 -3.67 -3.90 4.36
CA GLU A 53 -3.28 -5.23 3.88
C GLU A 53 -2.03 -5.80 4.62
N SER A 54 -1.51 -5.12 5.64
CA SER A 54 -0.36 -5.63 6.39
C SER A 54 -0.74 -6.78 7.33
N ALA A 55 -0.14 -7.96 7.12
CA ALA A 55 -0.33 -9.12 7.99
C ALA A 55 0.51 -9.06 9.29
N TYR A 56 1.57 -8.24 9.28
CA TYR A 56 2.52 -8.12 10.39
C TYR A 56 2.86 -6.65 10.65
N CYS A 57 3.15 -6.34 11.91
CA CYS A 57 3.59 -5.03 12.33
C CYS A 57 4.98 -4.73 11.79
N LEU A 58 5.09 -3.72 10.93
CA LEU A 58 6.34 -3.26 10.30
C LEU A 58 7.35 -2.68 11.31
N ARG A 59 6.97 -2.52 12.59
CA ARG A 59 7.83 -2.02 13.66
C ARG A 59 8.34 -3.12 14.61
N CYS A 60 7.49 -4.05 15.03
CA CYS A 60 7.83 -5.03 16.06
C CYS A 60 7.73 -6.49 15.60
N GLY A 61 7.28 -6.75 14.37
CA GLY A 61 7.14 -8.10 13.82
C GLY A 61 5.97 -8.92 14.37
N ALA A 62 5.14 -8.36 15.26
CA ALA A 62 3.94 -9.04 15.73
C ALA A 62 2.93 -9.24 14.60
N LYS A 63 2.22 -10.38 14.60
CA LYS A 63 1.09 -10.60 13.69
C LYS A 63 -0.02 -9.58 14.01
N LEU A 64 -0.58 -8.95 12.98
CA LEU A 64 -1.73 -8.08 13.12
C LEU A 64 -2.98 -8.96 12.96
N GLU A 65 -3.73 -9.10 14.04
CA GLU A 65 -5.03 -9.77 13.99
C GLU A 65 -6.05 -8.82 13.34
N GLU A 66 -7.01 -9.37 12.61
CA GLU A 66 -8.10 -8.64 11.93
C GLU A 66 -8.87 -7.71 12.85
#